data_AF-A0A6J8DTU2-F1
#
_entry.id   AF-A0A6J8DTU2-F1
#
_cell.length_a   1.000
_cell.length_b   1.000
_cell.length_c   1.000
_cell.angle_alpha   90.00
_cell.angle_beta   90.00
_cell.angle_gamma   90.00
#
_symmetry.space_group_name_H-M   'P 1'
#
loop_
_entity.id
_entity.type
_entity.pdbx_description
1 polymer ?
#
loop_
_entity_poly.entity_id
_entity_poly.type
_entity_poly.pdbx_seq_one_letter_code
_entity_poly.pdbx_strand_id
1 'polypeptide(L)'
;MLHSEIDYTIKATIDQYKQEINKHTNENQKLRDDLDSLQQYGRRDLMIINGIPDGGNMETSEKTIELVTTLIKSIDKALQPGDIIRLYRIGPAPLTINSRENENNVHSTPPRQIIVRLKDPQVKKRILRCKKLLKNRRDMKYVKLNEDLTKTRNNIAYKIRKLKIEHSVKDTWTNDGKIMMKDNQEQIHVVNTQDSFDQFCTNFCIPGVFGFLHRLEMNSKDRRHNKESTKGPKYRTYAQSVSSAASPDQSVTSDD
;
A
#
# COMPACT_ATOMS: atom_id res chain seq x y z
N MET A 1 -5.28 59.51 10.80
CA MET A 1 -5.97 59.29 9.51
C MET A 1 -5.17 58.36 8.60
N LEU A 2 -3.91 58.66 8.25
CA LEU A 2 -3.11 57.78 7.39
C LEU A 2 -2.93 56.33 7.90
N HIS A 3 -2.72 56.13 9.21
CA HIS A 3 -2.54 54.78 9.77
C HIS A 3 -3.81 53.92 9.66
N SER A 4 -5.00 54.50 9.83
CA SER A 4 -6.26 53.75 9.74
C SER A 4 -6.61 53.34 8.31
N GLU A 5 -6.20 54.12 7.31
CA GLU A 5 -6.38 53.77 5.89
C GLU A 5 -5.43 52.65 5.46
N ILE A 6 -4.20 52.66 5.97
CA ILE A 6 -3.22 51.59 5.75
C ILE A 6 -3.71 50.28 6.39
N ASP A 7 -4.17 50.32 7.64
CA ASP A 7 -4.69 49.13 8.34
C ASP A 7 -5.91 48.53 7.63
N TYR A 8 -6.81 49.38 7.13
CA TYR A 8 -7.96 48.94 6.35
C TYR A 8 -7.54 48.26 5.04
N THR A 9 -6.59 48.85 4.30
CA THR A 9 -6.09 48.31 3.04
C THR A 9 -5.39 46.97 3.24
N ILE A 10 -4.57 46.86 4.29
CA ILE A 10 -3.91 45.61 4.66
C ILE A 10 -4.95 44.53 4.99
N LYS A 11 -5.97 44.87 5.77
CA LYS A 11 -7.03 43.92 6.13
C LYS A 11 -7.81 43.44 4.90
N ALA A 12 -8.20 44.35 4.02
CA ALA A 12 -8.88 44.01 2.77
C ALA A 12 -8.01 43.07 1.90
N THR A 13 -6.72 43.34 1.80
CA THR A 13 -5.76 42.50 1.07
C THR A 13 -5.62 41.11 1.70
N ILE A 14 -5.55 41.03 3.04
CA ILE A 14 -5.52 39.75 3.77
C ILE A 14 -6.78 38.95 3.51
N ASP A 15 -7.95 39.59 3.52
CA ASP A 15 -9.23 38.92 3.33
C ASP A 15 -9.38 38.42 1.88
N GLN A 16 -8.90 39.18 0.89
CA GLN A 16 -8.80 38.72 -0.50
C GLN A 16 -7.90 37.48 -0.61
N TYR A 17 -6.69 37.52 -0.04
CA TYR A 17 -5.79 36.36 -0.11
C TYR A 17 -6.34 35.13 0.62
N LYS A 18 -7.07 35.32 1.73
CA LYS A 18 -7.78 34.21 2.38
C LYS A 18 -8.84 33.59 1.49
N GLN A 19 -9.60 34.41 0.76
CA GLN A 19 -10.61 33.91 -0.19
C GLN A 19 -9.96 33.10 -1.32
N GLU A 20 -8.85 33.59 -1.88
CA GLU A 20 -8.10 32.88 -2.92
C GLU A 20 -7.50 31.57 -2.40
N ILE A 21 -6.89 31.57 -1.22
CA ILE A 21 -6.35 30.36 -0.59
C ILE A 21 -7.47 29.33 -0.40
N ASN A 22 -8.63 29.74 0.11
CA ASN A 22 -9.77 28.86 0.31
C ASN A 22 -10.27 28.28 -1.02
N LYS A 23 -10.39 29.12 -2.06
CA LYS A 23 -10.78 28.69 -3.42
C LYS A 23 -9.81 27.64 -3.96
N HIS A 24 -8.51 27.92 -3.95
CA HIS A 24 -7.49 26.99 -4.46
C HIS A 24 -7.37 25.72 -3.61
N THR A 25 -7.60 25.80 -2.31
CA THR A 25 -7.61 24.63 -1.43
C THR A 25 -8.76 23.69 -1.80
N ASN A 26 -9.96 24.25 -1.99
CA ASN A 26 -11.13 23.48 -2.38
C ASN A 26 -10.96 22.85 -3.77
N GLU A 27 -10.42 23.59 -4.73
CA GLU A 27 -10.14 23.07 -6.08
C GLU A 27 -9.09 21.96 -6.06
N ASN A 28 -7.98 22.15 -5.33
CA ASN A 28 -6.97 21.12 -5.16
C ASN A 28 -7.52 19.85 -4.50
N GLN A 29 -8.41 20.00 -3.52
CA GLN A 29 -9.06 18.86 -2.87
C GLN A 29 -9.95 18.10 -3.86
N LYS A 30 -10.78 18.81 -4.62
CA LYS A 30 -11.61 18.21 -5.68
C LYS A 30 -10.77 17.46 -6.72
N LEU A 31 -9.70 18.06 -7.21
CA LEU A 31 -8.80 17.43 -8.18
C LEU A 31 -8.15 16.16 -7.63
N ARG A 32 -7.80 16.14 -6.34
CA ARG A 32 -7.26 14.94 -5.68
C ARG A 32 -8.31 13.83 -5.58
N ASP A 33 -9.56 14.16 -5.30
CA ASP A 33 -10.66 13.19 -5.21
C ASP A 33 -11.04 12.62 -6.59
N ASP A 34 -11.03 13.46 -7.63
CA ASP A 34 -11.23 13.04 -9.02
C ASP A 34 -10.10 12.11 -9.49
N LEU A 35 -8.84 12.48 -9.19
CA LEU A 35 -7.68 11.66 -9.50
C LEU A 35 -7.70 10.32 -8.75
N ASP A 36 -8.07 10.30 -7.47
CA ASP A 36 -8.27 9.07 -6.71
C ASP A 36 -9.34 8.18 -7.34
N SER A 37 -10.46 8.77 -7.77
CA SER A 37 -11.56 8.05 -8.40
C SER A 37 -11.15 7.41 -9.73
N LEU A 38 -10.42 8.14 -10.56
CA LEU A 38 -9.87 7.61 -11.81
C LEU A 38 -8.84 6.50 -11.56
N GLN A 39 -7.95 6.69 -10.58
CA GLN A 39 -7.01 5.65 -10.19
C GLN A 39 -7.71 4.39 -9.69
N GLN A 40 -8.77 4.53 -8.88
CA GLN A 40 -9.52 3.36 -8.40
C GLN A 40 -10.25 2.67 -9.54
N TYR A 41 -10.77 3.42 -10.52
CA TYR A 41 -11.36 2.85 -11.73
C TYR A 41 -10.35 2.00 -12.52
N GLY A 42 -9.12 2.48 -12.66
CA GLY A 42 -8.02 1.72 -13.27
C GLY A 42 -7.58 0.47 -12.50
N ARG A 43 -7.97 0.34 -11.23
CA ARG A 43 -7.68 -0.83 -10.36
C ARG A 43 -8.84 -1.81 -10.24
N ARG A 44 -9.92 -1.61 -11.00
CA ARG A 44 -11.19 -2.34 -10.82
C ARG A 44 -11.05 -3.85 -11.06
N ASP A 45 -10.18 -4.26 -11.96
CA ASP A 45 -9.86 -5.65 -12.30
C ASP A 45 -8.64 -6.19 -11.53
N LEU A 46 -8.06 -5.40 -10.63
CA LEU A 46 -6.88 -5.74 -9.84
C LEU A 46 -7.24 -6.29 -8.46
N MET A 47 -6.50 -7.31 -8.03
CA MET A 47 -6.59 -7.92 -6.71
C MET A 47 -5.18 -8.09 -6.14
N ILE A 48 -5.04 -7.97 -4.82
CA ILE A 48 -3.80 -8.21 -4.09
C ILE A 48 -3.89 -9.53 -3.35
N ILE A 49 -2.87 -10.37 -3.51
CA ILE A 49 -2.64 -11.58 -2.73
C ILE A 49 -1.45 -11.36 -1.80
N ASN A 50 -1.64 -11.67 -0.52
CA ASN A 50 -0.60 -11.62 0.50
C ASN A 50 -0.34 -13.02 1.03
N GLY A 51 0.88 -13.28 1.52
CA GLY A 51 1.20 -14.49 2.28
C GLY A 51 1.58 -15.71 1.44
N ILE A 52 1.82 -15.54 0.13
CA ILE A 52 2.43 -16.58 -0.72
C ILE A 52 3.96 -16.43 -0.59
N PRO A 53 4.68 -17.42 -0.04
CA PRO A 53 6.13 -17.38 0.13
C PRO A 53 6.87 -17.02 -1.16
N ASP A 54 7.94 -16.23 -1.07
CA ASP A 54 8.84 -15.98 -2.19
C ASP A 54 9.68 -17.24 -2.45
N GLY A 55 9.83 -17.65 -3.71
CA GLY A 55 10.66 -18.81 -4.08
C GLY A 55 12.17 -18.51 -4.11
N GLY A 56 12.58 -17.34 -3.61
CA GLY A 56 13.97 -16.87 -3.65
C GLY A 56 14.53 -16.85 -5.07
N ASN A 57 15.77 -17.31 -5.23
CA ASN A 57 16.48 -17.34 -6.50
C ASN A 57 15.87 -18.29 -7.55
N MET A 58 15.00 -19.22 -7.12
CA MET A 58 14.36 -20.22 -7.99
C MET A 58 12.94 -19.84 -8.41
N GLU A 59 12.46 -18.66 -7.98
CA GLU A 59 11.14 -18.16 -8.35
C GLU A 59 11.14 -17.72 -9.81
N THR A 60 10.38 -18.45 -10.62
CA THR A 60 10.05 -18.04 -11.99
C THR A 60 8.63 -17.52 -12.04
N SER A 61 8.35 -16.61 -12.98
CA SER A 61 7.01 -16.07 -13.17
C SER A 61 5.97 -17.17 -13.41
N GLU A 62 6.34 -18.23 -14.14
CA GLU A 62 5.49 -19.38 -14.43
C GLU A 62 5.08 -20.14 -13.17
N LYS A 63 6.02 -20.43 -12.26
CA LYS A 63 5.71 -21.08 -10.98
C LYS A 63 4.78 -20.22 -10.12
N THR A 64 5.01 -18.92 -10.07
CA THR A 64 4.11 -18.00 -9.34
C THR A 64 2.71 -18.02 -9.96
N ILE A 65 2.61 -18.04 -11.30
CA ILE A 65 1.32 -18.13 -12.02
C ILE A 65 0.61 -19.44 -11.67
N GLU A 66 1.30 -20.56 -11.73
CA GLU A 66 0.74 -21.88 -11.43
C GLU A 66 0.24 -21.98 -9.98
N LEU A 67 1.05 -21.52 -9.02
CA LEU A 67 0.69 -21.49 -7.60
C LEU A 67 -0.56 -20.63 -7.35
N VAL A 68 -0.58 -19.39 -7.88
CA VAL A 68 -1.72 -18.48 -7.73
C VAL A 68 -2.97 -19.04 -8.41
N THR A 69 -2.83 -19.64 -9.60
CA THR A 69 -3.95 -20.23 -10.33
C THR A 69 -4.53 -21.41 -9.57
N THR A 70 -3.69 -22.30 -9.05
CA THR A 70 -4.11 -23.45 -8.22
C THR A 70 -4.80 -22.98 -6.96
N LEU A 71 -4.26 -21.95 -6.30
CA LEU A 71 -4.87 -21.35 -5.13
C LEU A 71 -6.27 -20.79 -5.42
N ILE A 72 -6.44 -20.01 -6.49
CA ILE A 72 -7.73 -19.42 -6.83
C ILE A 72 -8.72 -20.51 -7.27
N LYS A 73 -8.31 -21.49 -8.08
CA LYS A 73 -9.18 -22.62 -8.48
C LYS A 73 -9.69 -23.43 -7.29
N SER A 74 -8.89 -23.51 -6.21
CA SER A 74 -9.29 -24.23 -5.00
C SER A 74 -10.45 -23.56 -4.24
N ILE A 75 -10.70 -22.26 -4.46
CA ILE A 75 -11.81 -21.52 -3.85
C ILE A 75 -12.91 -21.12 -4.84
N ASP A 76 -12.56 -20.94 -6.12
CA ASP A 76 -13.47 -20.62 -7.21
C ASP A 76 -13.29 -21.65 -8.33
N LYS A 77 -14.08 -22.73 -8.27
CA LYS A 77 -14.05 -23.81 -9.27
C LYS A 77 -14.47 -23.36 -10.67
N ALA A 78 -15.11 -22.20 -10.79
CA ALA A 78 -15.55 -21.64 -12.07
C ALA A 78 -14.45 -20.84 -12.80
N LEU A 79 -13.26 -20.68 -12.21
CA LEU A 79 -12.15 -19.95 -12.81
C LEU A 79 -11.70 -20.60 -14.13
N GLN A 80 -11.78 -19.85 -15.22
CA GLN A 80 -11.41 -20.32 -16.55
C GLN A 80 -9.92 -20.07 -16.87
N PRO A 81 -9.31 -20.91 -17.73
CA PRO A 81 -8.03 -20.57 -18.35
C PRO A 81 -8.17 -19.23 -19.12
N GLY A 82 -7.40 -18.22 -18.73
CA GLY A 82 -7.47 -16.86 -19.32
C GLY A 82 -8.24 -15.82 -18.50
N ASP A 83 -8.87 -16.21 -17.38
CA ASP A 83 -9.44 -15.24 -16.43
C ASP A 83 -8.36 -14.40 -15.73
N ILE A 84 -7.15 -14.93 -15.61
CA ILE A 84 -5.97 -14.21 -15.12
C ILE A 84 -5.19 -13.71 -16.34
N ILE A 85 -5.10 -12.39 -16.50
CA ILE A 85 -4.35 -11.76 -17.60
C ILE A 85 -2.88 -11.67 -17.25
N ARG A 86 -2.58 -11.16 -16.05
CA ARG A 86 -1.21 -10.90 -15.61
C ARG A 86 -1.10 -11.00 -14.10
N LEU A 87 0.05 -11.42 -13.63
CA LEU A 87 0.41 -11.29 -12.23
C LEU A 87 1.89 -11.00 -12.07
N TYR A 88 2.23 -10.34 -10.98
CA TYR A 88 3.60 -9.99 -10.63
C TYR A 88 3.70 -9.68 -9.15
N ARG A 89 4.91 -9.86 -8.60
CA ARG A 89 5.21 -9.46 -7.23
C ARG A 89 5.56 -7.98 -7.15
N ILE A 90 5.11 -7.32 -6.09
CA ILE A 90 5.45 -5.93 -5.80
C ILE A 90 6.63 -5.88 -4.84
N GLY A 91 7.57 -5.00 -5.13
CA GLY A 91 8.66 -4.64 -4.22
C GLY A 91 9.94 -5.44 -4.45
N PRO A 92 11.05 -4.97 -3.83
CA PRO A 92 12.33 -5.63 -3.96
C PRO A 92 12.23 -7.05 -3.41
N ALA A 93 12.83 -8.00 -4.11
CA ALA A 93 12.96 -9.37 -3.60
C ALA A 93 13.55 -9.30 -2.18
N PRO A 94 13.04 -10.11 -1.23
CA PRO A 94 13.65 -10.17 0.08
C PRO A 94 15.12 -10.49 -0.13
N LEU A 95 16.01 -9.69 0.46
CA LEU A 95 17.42 -10.01 0.48
C LEU A 95 17.50 -11.38 1.16
N THR A 96 17.86 -12.41 0.40
CA THR A 96 18.30 -13.69 0.94
C THR A 96 19.48 -13.36 1.83
N ILE A 97 19.23 -13.12 3.11
CA ILE A 97 20.34 -13.10 4.04
C ILE A 97 20.70 -14.57 4.19
N ASN A 98 21.89 -14.91 3.72
CA ASN A 98 22.67 -16.02 4.24
C ASN A 98 22.98 -15.75 5.73
N SER A 99 21.96 -15.53 6.56
CA SER A 99 22.09 -15.46 8.02
C SER A 99 21.96 -16.87 8.55
N ARG A 100 23.04 -17.63 8.40
CA ARG A 100 23.32 -18.81 9.22
C ARG A 100 23.73 -18.45 10.65
N GLU A 101 23.57 -17.20 11.06
CA GLU A 101 24.02 -16.71 12.37
C GLU A 101 22.95 -15.78 12.97
N ASN A 102 21.86 -16.38 13.48
CA ASN A 102 21.06 -15.92 14.62
C ASN A 102 19.70 -16.63 14.59
N GLU A 103 19.68 -17.89 15.03
CA GLU A 103 18.46 -18.69 15.23
C GLU A 103 17.47 -18.05 16.24
N ASN A 104 17.90 -17.01 16.97
CA ASN A 104 17.13 -16.39 18.04
C ASN A 104 16.45 -15.07 17.67
N ASN A 105 16.53 -14.59 16.42
CA ASN A 105 15.81 -13.38 16.00
C ASN A 105 15.28 -13.49 14.56
N VAL A 106 14.43 -14.50 14.34
CA VAL A 106 13.75 -14.74 13.06
C VAL A 106 12.59 -13.76 12.90
N HIS A 107 12.88 -12.47 12.71
CA HIS A 107 11.95 -11.57 12.03
C HIS A 107 12.00 -11.90 10.54
N SER A 108 11.43 -13.05 10.17
CA SER A 108 11.20 -13.45 8.78
C SER A 108 10.46 -12.31 8.09
N THR A 109 11.10 -11.73 7.06
CA THR A 109 10.48 -10.69 6.28
C THR A 109 9.20 -11.24 5.65
N PRO A 110 8.06 -10.54 5.77
CA PRO A 110 6.81 -11.05 5.23
C PRO A 110 6.94 -11.22 3.72
N PRO A 111 6.38 -12.29 3.12
CA PRO A 111 6.47 -12.51 1.69
C PRO A 111 5.91 -11.33 0.91
N ARG A 112 6.50 -11.06 -0.27
CA ARG A 112 6.03 -9.98 -1.14
C ARG A 112 4.57 -10.16 -1.53
N GLN A 113 3.91 -9.03 -1.76
CA GLN A 113 2.56 -8.99 -2.27
C GLN A 113 2.55 -9.34 -3.76
N ILE A 114 1.52 -10.03 -4.22
CA ILE A 114 1.27 -10.30 -5.64
C ILE A 114 0.07 -9.49 -6.09
N ILE A 115 0.23 -8.71 -7.16
CA ILE A 115 -0.92 -8.12 -7.88
C ILE A 115 -1.33 -9.12 -8.94
N VAL A 116 -2.65 -9.35 -9.01
CA VAL A 116 -3.28 -10.16 -10.06
C VAL A 116 -4.24 -9.27 -10.82
N ARG A 117 -4.03 -9.17 -12.13
CA ARG A 117 -4.96 -8.56 -13.08
C ARG A 117 -5.86 -9.63 -13.67
N LEU A 118 -7.15 -9.45 -13.46
CA LEU A 118 -8.18 -10.34 -13.97
C LEU A 118 -8.79 -9.80 -15.25
N LYS A 119 -9.44 -10.67 -16.02
CA LYS A 119 -10.10 -10.30 -17.27
C LYS A 119 -11.31 -9.40 -17.06
N ASP A 120 -12.06 -9.64 -15.99
CA ASP A 120 -13.29 -8.93 -15.68
C ASP A 120 -13.39 -8.63 -14.17
N PRO A 121 -13.76 -7.40 -13.77
CA PRO A 121 -14.19 -7.08 -12.41
C PRO A 121 -15.19 -8.07 -11.77
N GLN A 122 -16.05 -8.74 -12.55
CA GLN A 122 -16.99 -9.73 -12.05
C GLN A 122 -16.29 -11.00 -11.56
N VAL A 123 -15.24 -11.44 -12.25
CA VAL A 123 -14.37 -12.54 -11.82
C VAL A 123 -13.72 -12.18 -10.48
N LYS A 124 -13.20 -10.95 -10.36
CA LYS A 124 -12.65 -10.43 -9.09
C LYS A 124 -13.68 -10.53 -7.95
N LYS A 125 -14.90 -10.03 -8.19
CA LYS A 125 -15.98 -10.04 -7.19
C LYS A 125 -16.33 -11.46 -6.75
N ARG A 126 -16.40 -12.41 -7.68
CA ARG A 126 -16.65 -13.82 -7.38
C ARG A 126 -15.55 -14.42 -6.50
N ILE A 127 -14.29 -14.26 -6.90
CA ILE A 127 -13.13 -14.74 -6.12
C ILE A 127 -13.12 -14.16 -4.71
N LEU A 128 -13.35 -12.84 -4.57
CA LEU A 128 -13.35 -12.17 -3.27
C LEU A 128 -14.52 -12.57 -2.36
N ARG A 129 -15.67 -13.00 -2.92
CA ARG A 129 -16.77 -13.60 -2.13
C ARG A 129 -16.38 -14.98 -1.60
N CYS A 130 -15.64 -15.76 -2.39
CA CYS A 130 -15.18 -17.10 -2.02
C CYS A 130 -14.00 -17.09 -1.04
N LYS A 131 -13.29 -15.97 -0.85
CA LYS A 131 -12.10 -15.88 0.01
C LYS A 131 -12.31 -16.36 1.45
N LYS A 132 -13.54 -16.35 1.97
CA LYS A 132 -13.87 -16.88 3.30
C LYS A 132 -13.52 -18.37 3.44
N LEU A 133 -13.50 -19.12 2.34
CA LEU A 133 -13.12 -20.53 2.29
C LEU A 133 -11.64 -20.75 2.64
N LEU A 134 -10.78 -19.73 2.48
CA LEU A 134 -9.37 -19.81 2.87
C LEU A 134 -9.17 -19.81 4.39
N LYS A 135 -10.10 -19.23 5.17
CA LYS A 135 -9.93 -19.09 6.63
C LYS A 135 -9.84 -20.44 7.36
N ASN A 136 -10.50 -21.47 6.83
CA ASN A 136 -10.59 -22.78 7.46
C ASN A 136 -9.46 -23.74 7.01
N ARG A 137 -8.59 -23.29 6.11
CA ARG A 137 -7.52 -24.11 5.53
C ARG A 137 -6.20 -23.89 6.26
N ARG A 138 -5.68 -24.94 6.88
CA ARG A 138 -4.42 -24.90 7.65
C ARG A 138 -3.21 -24.57 6.77
N ASP A 139 -3.18 -25.10 5.55
CA ASP A 139 -2.15 -24.88 4.55
C ASP A 139 -2.15 -23.45 3.97
N MET A 140 -3.27 -22.72 4.11
CA MET A 140 -3.45 -21.37 3.57
C MET A 140 -3.67 -20.30 4.65
N LYS A 141 -3.30 -20.60 5.91
CA LYS A 141 -3.54 -19.74 7.08
C LYS A 141 -3.05 -18.30 6.90
N TYR A 142 -1.93 -18.11 6.19
CA TYR A 142 -1.31 -16.80 5.99
C TYR A 142 -1.77 -16.09 4.71
N VAL A 143 -2.49 -16.78 3.82
CA VAL A 143 -2.92 -16.22 2.54
C VAL A 143 -4.13 -15.30 2.73
N LYS A 144 -4.02 -14.08 2.21
CA LYS A 144 -5.11 -13.10 2.23
C LYS A 144 -5.37 -12.52 0.85
N LEU A 145 -6.64 -12.53 0.45
CA LEU A 145 -7.14 -11.91 -0.79
C LEU A 145 -7.85 -10.59 -0.49
N ASN A 146 -7.35 -9.51 -1.09
CA ASN A 146 -7.87 -8.15 -0.89
C ASN A 146 -8.04 -7.43 -2.24
N GLU A 147 -8.90 -6.43 -2.28
CA GLU A 147 -8.95 -5.51 -3.42
C GLU A 147 -7.68 -4.67 -3.49
N ASP A 148 -7.26 -4.31 -4.71
CA ASP A 148 -6.27 -3.26 -4.90
C ASP A 148 -6.96 -1.88 -4.75
N LEU A 149 -6.69 -1.23 -3.63
CA LEU A 149 -7.21 0.10 -3.31
C LEU A 149 -6.16 1.17 -3.56
N THR A 150 -6.60 2.38 -3.88
CA THR A 150 -5.70 3.54 -3.85
C THR A 150 -5.07 3.74 -2.47
N LYS A 151 -3.98 4.52 -2.41
CA LYS A 151 -3.31 4.82 -1.14
C LYS A 151 -4.26 5.47 -0.14
N THR A 152 -5.07 6.43 -0.59
CA THR A 152 -6.04 7.15 0.24
C THR A 152 -7.10 6.18 0.77
N ARG A 153 -7.72 5.39 -0.12
CA ARG A 153 -8.73 4.40 0.26
C ARG A 153 -8.18 3.31 1.17
N ASN A 154 -6.99 2.80 0.90
CA ASN A 154 -6.37 1.80 1.77
C ASN A 154 -6.11 2.35 3.18
N ASN A 155 -5.71 3.63 3.29
CA ASN A 155 -5.55 4.31 4.57
C ASN A 155 -6.90 4.45 5.31
N ILE A 156 -7.93 4.92 4.63
CA ILE A 156 -9.29 5.03 5.21
C ILE A 156 -9.77 3.65 5.68
N ALA A 157 -9.66 2.61 4.84
CA ALA A 157 -10.04 1.25 5.20
C ALA A 157 -9.24 0.73 6.41
N TYR A 158 -7.96 1.12 6.55
CA TYR A 158 -7.17 0.81 7.74
C TYR A 158 -7.69 1.52 8.99
N LYS A 159 -8.00 2.82 8.90
CA LYS A 159 -8.58 3.60 10.01
C LYS A 159 -9.91 2.98 10.47
N ILE A 160 -10.81 2.66 9.54
CA ILE A 160 -12.11 2.05 9.86
C ILE A 160 -11.96 0.67 10.50
N ARG A 161 -11.00 -0.16 10.04
CA ARG A 161 -10.70 -1.45 10.68
C ARG A 161 -10.26 -1.28 12.14
N LYS A 162 -9.54 -0.21 12.48
CA LYS A 162 -9.21 0.11 13.89
C LYS A 162 -10.45 0.47 14.70
N LEU A 163 -11.32 1.32 14.16
CA LEU A 163 -12.59 1.66 14.81
C LEU A 163 -13.46 0.43 15.06
N LYS A 164 -13.42 -0.57 14.15
CA LYS A 164 -14.08 -1.86 14.37
C LYS A 164 -13.50 -2.65 15.54
N ILE A 165 -12.16 -2.69 15.67
CA ILE A 165 -11.48 -3.35 16.80
C ILE A 165 -11.86 -2.67 18.12
N GLU A 166 -12.03 -1.35 18.09
CA GLU A 166 -12.45 -0.52 19.22
C GLU A 166 -13.97 -0.51 19.45
N HIS A 167 -14.73 -1.37 18.77
CA HIS A 167 -16.20 -1.49 18.88
C HIS A 167 -16.99 -0.20 18.55
N SER A 168 -16.35 0.78 17.93
CA SER A 168 -17.01 2.02 17.47
C SER A 168 -17.74 1.85 16.14
N VAL A 169 -17.39 0.82 15.38
CA VAL A 169 -18.03 0.43 14.13
C VAL A 169 -18.37 -1.05 14.20
N LYS A 170 -19.58 -1.43 13.81
CA LYS A 170 -20.07 -2.82 13.86
C LYS A 170 -19.35 -3.70 12.85
N ASP A 171 -19.27 -3.26 11.60
CA ASP A 171 -18.57 -4.01 10.55
C ASP A 171 -17.98 -3.11 9.46
N THR A 172 -17.03 -3.65 8.69
CA THR A 172 -16.44 -2.98 7.53
C THR A 172 -15.98 -3.98 6.49
N TRP A 173 -16.17 -3.62 5.22
CA TRP A 173 -15.72 -4.40 4.07
C TRP A 173 -15.45 -3.47 2.88
N THR A 174 -14.86 -4.03 1.83
CA THR A 174 -14.66 -3.33 0.55
C THR A 174 -15.53 -3.98 -0.50
N ASN A 175 -16.03 -3.19 -1.44
CA ASN A 175 -16.74 -3.71 -2.61
C ASN A 175 -16.52 -2.79 -3.81
N ASP A 176 -15.89 -3.31 -4.86
CA ASP A 176 -15.67 -2.60 -6.13
C ASP A 176 -14.91 -1.27 -5.94
N GLY A 177 -13.86 -1.31 -5.12
CA GLY A 177 -13.06 -0.15 -4.77
C GLY A 177 -13.72 0.83 -3.79
N LYS A 178 -14.96 0.58 -3.35
CA LYS A 178 -15.64 1.38 -2.33
C LYS A 178 -15.41 0.79 -0.94
N ILE A 179 -15.27 1.65 0.05
CA ILE A 179 -15.14 1.23 1.45
C ILE A 179 -16.49 1.38 2.11
N MET A 180 -16.99 0.26 2.60
CA MET A 180 -18.28 0.16 3.25
C MET A 180 -18.06 -0.03 4.75
N MET A 181 -18.89 0.60 5.54
CA MET A 181 -18.93 0.39 6.98
C MET A 181 -20.37 0.33 7.47
N LYS A 182 -20.61 -0.53 8.46
CA LYS A 182 -21.88 -0.65 9.16
C LYS A 182 -21.69 -0.08 10.55
N ASP A 183 -22.44 0.95 10.91
CA ASP A 183 -22.40 1.54 12.24
C ASP A 183 -23.16 0.68 13.28
N ASN A 184 -23.17 1.15 14.53
CA ASN A 184 -23.84 0.46 15.63
C ASN A 184 -25.38 0.58 15.56
N GLN A 185 -25.92 1.48 14.74
CA GLN A 185 -27.35 1.61 14.42
C GLN A 185 -27.75 0.80 13.18
N GLU A 186 -26.84 -0.05 12.71
CA GLU A 186 -27.00 -0.89 11.53
C GLU A 186 -27.07 -0.16 10.19
N GLN A 187 -26.78 1.13 10.14
CA GLN A 187 -26.74 1.89 8.88
C GLN A 187 -25.42 1.66 8.15
N ILE A 188 -25.52 1.59 6.81
CA ILE A 188 -24.39 1.34 5.93
C ILE A 188 -23.93 2.65 5.31
N HIS A 189 -22.68 3.00 5.53
CA HIS A 189 -22.04 4.21 5.00
C HIS A 189 -20.96 3.86 3.98
N VAL A 190 -20.82 4.70 2.96
CA VAL A 190 -19.75 4.61 1.95
C VAL A 190 -18.73 5.70 2.25
N VAL A 191 -17.49 5.31 2.53
CA VAL A 191 -16.45 6.25 2.99
C VAL A 191 -15.24 6.19 2.07
N ASN A 192 -15.28 6.94 0.96
CA ASN A 192 -14.22 6.91 -0.05
C ASN A 192 -13.25 8.10 0.01
N THR A 193 -13.66 9.19 0.67
CA THR A 193 -12.85 10.42 0.82
C THR A 193 -12.48 10.62 2.28
N GLN A 194 -11.43 11.42 2.51
CA GLN A 194 -11.02 11.79 3.86
C GLN A 194 -12.11 12.63 4.55
N ASP A 195 -12.74 13.55 3.82
CA ASP A 195 -13.85 14.38 4.32
C ASP A 195 -15.04 13.54 4.79
N SER A 196 -15.43 12.51 4.04
CA SER A 196 -16.51 11.60 4.44
C SER A 196 -16.15 10.83 5.71
N PHE A 197 -14.87 10.44 5.86
CA PHE A 197 -14.38 9.77 7.06
C PHE A 197 -14.40 10.71 8.27
N ASP A 198 -14.00 11.97 8.08
CA ASP A 198 -13.94 12.97 9.14
C ASP A 198 -15.36 13.38 9.58
N GLN A 199 -16.28 13.58 8.63
CA GLN A 199 -17.70 13.80 8.92
C GLN A 199 -18.31 12.66 9.74
N PHE A 200 -17.98 11.41 9.41
CA PHE A 200 -18.42 10.27 10.21
C PHE A 200 -17.86 10.36 11.64
N CYS A 201 -16.56 10.63 11.80
CA CYS A 201 -15.95 10.74 13.12
C CYS A 201 -16.56 11.86 13.97
N THR A 202 -16.96 12.98 13.36
CA THR A 202 -17.62 14.11 14.05
C THR A 202 -19.06 13.79 14.42
N ASN A 203 -19.87 13.29 13.49
CA ASN A 203 -21.31 13.12 13.68
C ASN A 203 -21.68 11.97 14.62
N PHE A 204 -20.87 10.91 14.63
CA PHE A 204 -21.13 9.73 15.48
C PHE A 204 -20.38 9.78 16.81
N CYS A 205 -19.83 10.96 17.15
CA CYS A 205 -19.27 11.38 18.44
C CYS A 205 -18.75 10.20 19.27
N ILE A 206 -17.70 9.53 18.77
CA ILE A 206 -16.99 8.51 19.52
C ILE A 206 -16.14 9.29 20.56
N PRO A 207 -16.45 9.21 21.86
CA PRO A 207 -15.66 9.93 22.86
C PRO A 207 -14.21 9.41 22.82
N GLY A 208 -13.25 10.28 22.49
CA GLY A 208 -11.82 9.96 22.46
C GLY A 208 -11.14 9.86 21.08
N VAL A 209 -11.87 9.93 19.96
CA VAL A 209 -11.26 9.83 18.61
C VAL A 209 -10.42 11.06 18.23
N PHE A 210 -10.74 12.24 18.76
CA PHE A 210 -9.92 13.45 18.53
C PHE A 210 -8.51 13.34 19.14
N GLY A 211 -8.37 12.72 20.33
CA GLY A 211 -7.07 12.42 20.92
C GLY A 211 -6.31 11.29 20.19
N PHE A 212 -7.03 10.43 19.48
CA PHE A 212 -6.47 9.28 18.78
C PHE A 212 -5.99 9.59 17.36
N LEU A 213 -6.69 10.46 16.60
CA LEU A 213 -6.20 10.94 15.30
C LEU A 213 -4.83 11.62 15.46
N HIS A 214 -4.67 12.43 16.51
CA HIS A 214 -3.39 13.03 16.89
C HIS A 214 -2.34 11.96 17.25
N ARG A 215 -2.73 10.88 17.96
CA ARG A 215 -1.84 9.74 18.31
C ARG A 215 -1.44 8.88 17.09
N LEU A 216 -2.29 8.76 16.08
CA LEU A 216 -2.01 8.02 14.84
C LEU A 216 -1.05 8.80 13.93
N GLU A 217 -1.21 10.12 13.83
CA GLU A 217 -0.27 10.96 13.09
C GLU A 217 1.12 10.98 13.75
N MET A 218 1.18 11.06 15.08
CA MET A 218 2.44 11.00 15.86
C MET A 218 3.21 9.69 15.63
N ASN A 219 2.55 8.53 15.75
CA ASN A 219 3.17 7.22 15.51
C ASN A 219 3.66 7.00 14.06
N SER A 220 3.10 7.74 13.09
CA SER A 220 3.52 7.66 11.68
C SER A 220 4.77 8.52 11.39
N LYS A 221 4.98 9.60 12.15
CA LYS A 221 6.14 10.51 12.06
C LYS A 221 7.36 9.93 12.79
N ASP A 222 7.15 9.28 13.94
CA ASP A 222 8.24 8.63 14.70
C ASP A 222 8.92 7.49 13.93
N ARG A 223 8.17 6.74 13.11
CA ARG A 223 8.75 5.72 12.22
C ARG A 223 9.60 6.29 11.07
N ARG A 224 9.44 7.58 10.73
CA ARG A 224 10.27 8.25 9.71
C ARG A 224 11.50 8.91 10.34
N HIS A 225 11.35 9.55 11.50
CA HIS A 225 12.50 10.16 12.20
C HIS A 225 13.51 9.13 12.71
N ASN A 226 13.06 7.93 13.10
CA ASN A 226 13.98 6.86 13.52
C ASN A 226 14.71 6.16 12.35
N LYS A 227 14.40 6.53 11.09
CA LYS A 227 15.14 6.07 9.88
C LYS A 227 16.14 7.09 9.36
N GLU A 228 16.08 8.35 9.79
CA GLU A 228 16.96 9.42 9.34
C GLU A 228 18.11 9.71 10.32
N SER A 229 18.00 9.33 11.60
CA SER A 229 19.06 9.55 12.60
C SER A 229 20.28 8.61 12.50
N THR A 230 20.26 7.60 11.62
CA THR A 230 21.37 6.62 11.46
C THR A 230 22.16 6.77 10.16
N LYS A 231 21.94 7.84 9.38
CA LYS A 231 22.73 8.10 8.18
C LYS A 231 23.62 9.34 8.36
N GLY A 232 24.76 9.13 9.01
CA GLY A 232 25.88 10.06 8.88
C GLY A 232 26.36 10.15 7.42
N PRO A 233 26.92 11.29 6.98
CA PRO A 233 27.33 11.49 5.60
C PRO A 233 28.49 10.55 5.26
N LYS A 234 28.27 9.62 4.30
CA LYS A 234 29.35 8.81 3.73
C LYS A 234 30.11 9.64 2.72
N TYR A 235 31.26 10.19 3.12
CA TYR A 235 32.25 10.69 2.18
C TYR A 235 32.77 9.52 1.33
N ARG A 236 32.78 9.72 0.01
CA ARG A 236 33.27 8.79 -1.01
C ARG A 236 34.76 9.04 -1.20
N THR A 237 35.62 8.21 -0.63
CA THR A 237 37.05 8.19 -0.95
C THR A 237 37.27 7.37 -2.22
N TYR A 238 37.83 8.01 -3.24
CA TYR A 238 38.30 7.33 -4.46
C TYR A 238 39.68 6.73 -4.15
N ALA A 239 39.77 5.40 -4.14
CA ALA A 239 41.05 4.70 -4.16
C ALA A 239 41.51 4.56 -5.62
N GLN A 240 42.65 5.17 -5.95
CA GLN A 240 43.37 4.94 -7.21
C GLN A 240 44.01 3.55 -7.15
N SER A 241 43.63 2.65 -8.06
CA SER A 241 44.35 1.40 -8.29
C SER A 241 45.43 1.61 -9.34
N VAL A 242 46.68 1.50 -8.92
CA VAL A 242 47.88 1.43 -9.76
C VAL A 242 47.92 0.07 -10.44
N SER A 243 47.95 0.05 -11.77
CA SER A 243 48.18 -1.15 -12.60
C SER A 243 49.68 -1.38 -12.77
N SER A 244 50.22 -2.48 -12.23
CA SER A 244 51.55 -2.96 -12.61
C SER A 244 51.44 -3.92 -13.80
N ALA A 245 52.17 -3.61 -14.86
CA ALA A 245 52.34 -4.41 -16.05
C ALA A 245 53.17 -5.68 -15.76
N ALA A 246 52.78 -6.81 -16.36
CA ALA A 246 53.63 -7.98 -16.54
C ALA A 246 53.61 -8.36 -18.03
N SER A 247 54.80 -8.43 -18.62
CA SER A 247 55.07 -8.70 -20.03
C SER A 247 54.79 -10.17 -20.44
N PRO A 248 54.54 -10.45 -21.73
CA PRO A 248 54.49 -11.80 -22.27
C PRO A 248 55.86 -12.22 -22.81
N ASP A 249 56.32 -13.40 -22.40
CA ASP A 249 57.52 -14.06 -22.94
C ASP A 249 57.12 -15.11 -24.00
N GLN A 250 57.81 -15.09 -25.13
CA GLN A 250 57.64 -15.99 -26.27
C GLN A 250 58.74 -17.06 -26.29
N SER A 251 58.36 -18.33 -26.48
CA SER A 251 59.18 -19.39 -27.11
C SER A 251 58.18 -20.50 -27.52
N VAL A 252 57.94 -20.81 -28.80
CA VAL A 252 58.76 -21.43 -29.87
C VAL A 252 59.29 -22.82 -29.51
N THR A 253 58.68 -23.85 -30.11
CA THR A 253 59.24 -25.08 -30.75
C THR A 253 58.03 -25.96 -31.15
N SER A 254 57.61 -26.09 -32.41
CA SER A 254 58.12 -26.91 -33.56
C SER A 254 58.04 -28.43 -33.36
N ASP A 255 57.04 -29.03 -34.03
CA ASP A 255 56.97 -30.31 -34.75
C ASP A 255 57.99 -31.43 -34.42
N ASP A 256 57.49 -32.56 -33.91
CA ASP A 256 57.26 -33.84 -34.62
C ASP A 256 56.54 -34.85 -33.70
#